data_AF-A0A2I2GS94-F1
#
_entry.id   AF-A0A2I2GS94-F1
#
_cell.length_a   1.000
_cell.length_b   1.000
_cell.length_c   1.000
_cell.angle_alpha   90.00
_cell.angle_beta   90.00
_cell.angle_gamma   90.00
#
_symmetry.space_group_name_H-M   'P 1'
#
loop_
_entity.id
_entity.type
_entity.pdbx_description
1 polymer ?
#
loop_
_entity_poly.entity_id
_entity_poly.type
_entity_poly.pdbx_seq_one_letter_code
_entity_poly.pdbx_strand_id
1 'polypeptide(L)'
;MRHFVNYINLLQTQWDKVYGKGRSSDYIYHRHIEWLKEVVPADRSLFFDVKEGWGPLCKALGKEVPDIPFPRINGSEAIDRTAQYHIKRGLVRWAGVVALVAIAAVWFTR
;
A
#
# COMPACT_ATOMS: atom_id res chain seq x y z
N MET A 1 -7.96 9.49 -18.49
CA MET A 1 -7.30 10.61 -17.79
C MET A 1 -8.17 11.86 -17.58
N ARG A 2 -9.18 12.15 -18.42
CA ARG A 2 -10.05 13.36 -18.30
C ARG A 2 -10.58 13.66 -16.88
N HIS A 3 -10.95 12.62 -16.12
CA HIS A 3 -11.51 12.76 -14.77
C HIS A 3 -10.51 12.46 -13.64
N PHE A 4 -9.27 12.12 -13.98
CA PHE A 4 -8.29 11.66 -13.00
C PHE A 4 -7.96 12.77 -11.98
N VAL A 5 -7.70 13.98 -12.46
CA VAL A 5 -7.40 15.13 -11.58
C VAL A 5 -8.58 15.44 -10.66
N ASN A 6 -9.80 15.45 -11.21
CA ASN A 6 -11.01 15.67 -10.40
C ASN A 6 -11.18 14.59 -9.34
N TYR A 7 -10.96 13.32 -9.69
CA TYR A 7 -11.01 12.21 -8.75
C TYR A 7 -10.00 12.37 -7.60
N ILE A 8 -8.74 12.71 -7.91
CA ILE A 8 -7.71 12.93 -6.87
C ILE A 8 -8.08 14.11 -5.96
N ASN A 9 -8.60 15.20 -6.51
CA ASN A 9 -9.06 16.34 -5.70
C ASN A 9 -10.21 15.95 -4.75
N LEU A 10 -11.15 15.12 -5.22
CA LEU A 10 -12.25 14.62 -4.40
C LEU A 10 -11.76 13.68 -3.29
N LEU A 11 -10.78 12.82 -3.58
CA LEU A 11 -10.16 11.99 -2.55
C LEU A 11 -9.47 12.83 -1.47
N GLN A 12 -8.75 13.88 -1.87
CA GLN A 12 -8.12 14.79 -0.89
C GLN A 12 -9.17 15.52 -0.06
N THR A 13 -10.27 15.97 -0.68
CA THR A 13 -11.37 16.62 0.03
C THR A 13 -12.01 15.67 1.06
N GLN A 14 -12.22 14.40 0.68
CA GLN A 14 -12.74 13.39 1.58
C GLN A 14 -11.75 13.07 2.71
N TRP A 15 -10.45 13.01 2.40
CA TRP A 15 -9.40 12.84 3.40
C TRP A 15 -9.43 13.95 4.43
N ASP A 16 -9.42 15.22 3.98
CA ASP A 16 -9.40 16.38 4.87
C ASP A 16 -10.66 16.44 5.75
N LYS A 17 -11.80 15.95 5.24
CA LYS A 17 -13.04 15.87 6.03
C LYS A 17 -12.95 14.86 7.17
N VAL A 18 -12.29 13.72 6.96
CA VAL A 18 -12.23 12.64 7.97
C VAL A 18 -11.06 12.85 8.93
N TYR A 19 -9.91 13.26 8.39
CA TYR A 19 -8.63 13.29 9.11
C TYR A 19 -8.06 14.71 9.31
N GLY A 20 -8.73 15.76 8.82
CA GLY A 20 -8.18 17.11 8.85
C GLY A 20 -6.88 17.24 8.05
N LYS A 21 -6.05 18.21 8.44
CA LYS A 21 -4.75 18.49 7.79
C LYS A 21 -3.60 17.66 8.37
N GLY A 22 -3.86 16.86 9.39
CA GLY A 22 -2.85 16.00 10.02
C GLY A 22 -2.38 14.91 9.07
N ARG A 23 -1.08 14.58 9.11
CA ARG A 23 -0.49 13.48 8.31
C ARG A 23 0.40 12.54 9.13
N SER A 24 0.34 12.64 10.46
CA SER A 24 1.01 11.67 11.34
C SER A 24 0.32 10.32 11.24
N SER A 25 1.07 9.25 10.92
CA SER A 25 0.51 7.90 10.78
C SER A 25 -0.23 7.43 12.03
N ASP A 26 0.29 7.78 13.22
CA ASP A 26 -0.32 7.43 14.49
C ASP A 26 -1.69 8.11 14.68
N TYR A 27 -1.75 9.42 14.44
CA TYR A 27 -2.99 10.19 14.50
C TYR A 27 -4.01 9.67 13.49
N ILE A 28 -3.57 9.44 12.23
CA ILE A 28 -4.45 8.93 11.17
C ILE A 28 -5.02 7.56 11.54
N TYR A 29 -4.19 6.67 12.08
CA TYR A 29 -4.63 5.34 12.51
C TYR A 29 -5.74 5.43 13.57
N HIS A 30 -5.49 6.15 14.67
CA HIS A 30 -6.46 6.27 15.76
C HIS A 30 -7.75 6.96 15.29
N ARG A 31 -7.64 8.07 14.56
CA ARG A 31 -8.79 8.79 14.01
C ARG A 31 -9.59 7.93 13.04
N HIS A 32 -8.93 7.10 12.21
CA HIS A 32 -9.61 6.21 11.29
C HIS A 32 -10.42 5.14 12.03
N ILE A 33 -9.84 4.54 13.08
CA ILE A 33 -10.52 3.55 13.91
C ILE A 33 -11.75 4.16 14.60
N GLU A 34 -11.63 5.38 15.13
CA GLU A 34 -12.77 6.12 15.70
C GLU A 34 -13.85 6.39 14.65
N TRP A 35 -13.45 6.91 13.49
CA TRP A 35 -14.37 7.19 12.40
C TRP A 35 -15.13 5.93 11.94
N LEU A 36 -14.46 4.78 11.85
CA LEU A 36 -15.12 3.51 11.53
C LEU A 36 -16.18 3.13 12.58
N LYS A 37 -15.92 3.35 13.87
CA LYS A 37 -16.91 3.11 14.94
C LYS A 37 -18.09 4.09 14.87
N GLU A 38 -17.88 5.30 14.38
CA GLU A 38 -18.93 6.31 14.19
C GLU A 38 -19.86 5.95 13.03
N VAL A 39 -19.31 5.48 11.90
CA VAL A 39 -20.06 5.37 10.64
C VAL A 39 -20.49 3.95 10.27
N VAL A 40 -19.89 2.92 10.87
CA VAL A 40 -20.24 1.52 10.61
C VAL A 40 -21.07 0.99 11.78
N PRO A 41 -22.28 0.46 11.55
CA PRO A 41 -23.06 -0.21 12.59
C PRO A 41 -22.26 -1.30 13.29
N ALA A 42 -22.33 -1.35 14.63
CA ALA A 42 -21.51 -2.24 15.43
C ALA A 42 -21.71 -3.73 15.07
N ASP A 43 -22.95 -4.12 14.73
CA ASP A 43 -23.34 -5.45 14.27
C ASP A 43 -22.81 -5.81 12.87
N ARG A 44 -22.28 -4.83 12.13
CA ARG A 44 -21.67 -4.98 10.79
C ARG A 44 -20.17 -4.71 10.78
N SER A 45 -19.55 -4.58 11.96
CA SER A 45 -18.13 -4.27 12.12
C SER A 45 -17.41 -5.37 12.88
N LEU A 46 -16.18 -5.69 12.44
CA LEU A 46 -15.24 -6.54 13.17
C LEU A 46 -13.87 -5.86 13.18
N PHE A 47 -13.32 -5.64 14.38
CA PHE A 47 -11.91 -5.31 14.55
C PHE A 47 -11.14 -6.61 14.72
N PHE A 48 -10.24 -6.90 13.79
CA PHE A 48 -9.57 -8.19 13.66
C PHE A 48 -8.06 -7.99 13.50
N ASP A 49 -7.24 -8.67 14.32
CA ASP A 49 -5.80 -8.74 14.09
C ASP A 49 -5.50 -9.92 13.16
N VAL A 50 -4.92 -9.62 11.99
CA VAL A 50 -4.53 -10.62 10.98
C VAL A 50 -3.61 -11.71 11.53
N LYS A 51 -2.93 -11.49 12.66
CA LYS A 51 -2.12 -12.51 13.35
C LYS A 51 -2.96 -13.63 13.97
N GLU A 52 -4.24 -13.38 14.24
CA GLU A 52 -5.17 -14.35 14.83
C GLU A 52 -5.65 -15.41 13.83
N GLY A 53 -5.44 -15.20 12.53
CA GLY A 53 -5.74 -16.17 11.49
C GLY A 53 -7.24 -16.37 11.22
N TRP A 54 -7.64 -17.56 10.78
CA TRP A 54 -9.00 -17.80 10.29
C TRP A 54 -10.11 -17.72 11.35
N GLY A 55 -9.81 -18.10 12.59
CA GLY A 55 -10.84 -18.34 13.62
C GLY A 55 -11.79 -17.15 13.85
N PRO A 56 -11.29 -15.98 14.27
CA PRO A 56 -12.14 -14.81 14.53
C PRO A 56 -12.87 -14.30 13.28
N LEU A 57 -12.19 -14.32 12.12
CA LEU A 57 -12.76 -13.88 10.85
C LEU A 57 -13.92 -14.78 10.41
N CYS A 58 -13.72 -16.10 10.38
CA CYS A 58 -14.75 -17.07 10.01
C CYS A 58 -15.94 -17.02 10.97
N LYS A 59 -15.69 -16.86 12.29
CA LYS A 59 -16.75 -16.69 13.28
C LYS A 59 -17.63 -15.47 13.00
N ALA A 60 -17.03 -14.32 12.70
CA ALA A 60 -17.78 -13.10 12.41
C ALA A 60 -18.58 -13.20 11.10
N LEU A 61 -18.07 -13.97 10.12
CA LEU A 61 -18.72 -14.19 8.83
C LEU A 61 -19.74 -15.33 8.84
N GLY A 62 -19.86 -16.08 9.94
CA GLY A 62 -20.71 -17.27 10.02
C GLY A 62 -20.26 -18.39 9.07
N LYS A 63 -18.94 -18.58 8.91
CA LYS A 63 -18.34 -19.58 8.03
C LYS A 63 -17.50 -20.59 8.82
N GLU A 64 -17.33 -21.78 8.25
CA GLU A 64 -16.40 -22.77 8.77
C GLU A 64 -14.94 -22.33 8.55
N VAL A 65 -14.04 -22.78 9.42
CA VAL A 65 -12.59 -22.55 9.26
C VAL A 65 -12.07 -23.53 8.21
N PRO A 66 -11.41 -23.05 7.14
CA PRO A 66 -10.90 -23.95 6.11
C PRO A 66 -9.64 -24.67 6.58
N ASP A 67 -9.41 -25.88 6.04
CA ASP A 67 -8.20 -26.68 6.28
C ASP A 67 -7.03 -26.22 5.40
N ILE A 68 -6.75 -24.91 5.42
CA ILE A 68 -5.58 -24.29 4.77
C ILE A 68 -4.95 -23.26 5.70
N PRO A 69 -3.62 -23.05 5.64
CA PRO A 69 -2.97 -22.00 6.42
C PRO A 69 -3.51 -20.61 6.08
N PHE A 70 -3.58 -19.72 7.08
CA PHE A 70 -3.92 -18.32 6.83
C PHE A 70 -2.84 -17.64 5.97
N PRO A 71 -3.19 -16.94 4.89
CA PRO A 71 -2.23 -16.46 3.91
C PRO A 71 -1.31 -15.36 4.48
N ARG A 72 0.00 -15.48 4.22
CA ARG A 72 1.02 -14.49 4.59
C ARG A 72 1.91 -14.15 3.39
N ILE A 73 1.36 -13.41 2.44
CA ILE A 73 2.02 -13.15 1.14
C ILE A 73 2.55 -11.72 0.98
N ASN A 74 2.06 -10.76 1.78
CA ASN A 74 2.40 -9.34 1.67
C ASN A 74 3.09 -8.80 2.93
N GLY A 75 4.02 -9.58 3.50
CA GLY A 75 4.83 -9.16 4.64
C GLY A 75 5.98 -8.23 4.23
N SER A 76 6.60 -7.57 5.21
CA SER A 76 7.69 -6.60 4.98
C SER A 76 8.84 -7.20 4.15
N GLU A 77 9.26 -8.43 4.43
CA GLU A 77 10.32 -9.10 3.66
C GLU A 77 9.97 -9.29 2.18
N ALA A 78 8.70 -9.55 1.86
CA ALA A 78 8.24 -9.70 0.47
C ALA A 78 8.28 -8.35 -0.26
N ILE A 79 7.89 -7.28 0.44
CA ILE A 79 7.97 -5.90 -0.06
C ILE A 79 9.43 -5.51 -0.30
N ASP A 80 10.31 -5.75 0.68
CA ASP A 80 11.73 -5.43 0.60
C ASP A 80 12.41 -6.16 -0.55
N ARG A 81 12.13 -7.46 -0.72
CA ARG A 81 12.63 -8.26 -1.84
C ARG A 81 12.21 -7.68 -3.19
N THR A 82 10.94 -7.30 -3.31
CA THR A 82 10.39 -6.71 -4.53
C THR A 82 11.05 -5.37 -4.83
N ALA A 83 11.19 -4.50 -3.83
CA ALA A 83 11.86 -3.21 -3.96
C ALA A 83 13.32 -3.38 -4.40
N GLN A 84 14.09 -4.25 -3.74
CA GLN A 84 15.48 -4.52 -4.08
C GLN A 84 15.64 -5.03 -5.52
N TYR A 85 14.75 -5.91 -5.96
CA TYR A 85 14.77 -6.44 -7.33
C TYR A 85 14.62 -5.33 -8.37
N HIS A 86 13.62 -4.46 -8.19
CA HIS A 86 13.35 -3.37 -9.14
C HIS A 86 14.43 -2.28 -9.09
N ILE A 87 14.93 -1.91 -7.91
CA ILE A 87 16.02 -0.94 -7.75
C ILE A 87 17.28 -1.42 -8.47
N LYS A 88 17.73 -2.66 -8.21
CA LYS A 88 18.94 -3.21 -8.85
C LYS A 88 18.81 -3.23 -10.37
N ARG A 89 17.68 -3.68 -10.91
CA ARG A 89 17.43 -3.69 -12.36
C ARG A 89 17.40 -2.28 -12.96
N GLY A 90 16.82 -1.32 -12.24
CA GLY A 90 16.82 0.09 -12.62
C GLY A 90 18.23 0.65 -12.71
N LEU A 91 19.05 0.44 -11.69
CA LEU A 91 20.44 0.89 -11.63
C LEU A 91 21.29 0.30 -12.77
N VAL A 92 21.17 -1.01 -13.02
CA VAL A 92 21.90 -1.68 -14.11
C VAL A 92 21.52 -1.09 -15.48
N ARG A 93 20.22 -0.86 -15.72
CA ARG A 93 19.76 -0.25 -16.99
C ARG A 93 20.28 1.17 -17.18
N TRP A 94 20.21 1.99 -16.13
CA TRP A 94 20.72 3.36 -16.18
C TRP A 94 22.24 3.41 -16.37
N ALA A 95 22.99 2.52 -15.72
CA ALA A 95 24.43 2.39 -15.94
C ALA A 95 24.75 2.07 -17.41
N GLY A 96 23.99 1.16 -18.03
CA GLY A 96 24.14 0.84 -19.46
C GLY A 96 23.85 2.05 -20.38
N VAL A 97 22.77 2.80 -20.11
CA VAL A 97 22.45 4.02 -20.88
C VAL A 97 23.56 5.06 -20.74
N VAL A 98 24.02 5.33 -19.52
CA VAL A 98 25.10 6.30 -19.26
C VAL A 98 26.39 5.89 -19.97
N ALA A 99 26.75 4.61 -19.93
CA ALA A 99 27.93 4.10 -20.61
C ALA A 99 27.83 4.28 -22.14
N LEU A 100 26.68 3.96 -22.75
CA LEU A 100 26.46 4.16 -24.19
C LEU A 100 26.54 5.64 -24.59
N VAL A 101 25.93 6.53 -23.80
CA VAL A 101 26.00 7.98 -24.04
C VAL A 101 27.43 8.49 -23.94
N ALA A 102 28.20 8.04 -22.93
CA ALA A 102 29.60 8.41 -22.77
C ALA A 102 30.46 7.92 -23.94
N ILE A 103 30.27 6.68 -24.40
CA ILE A 103 30.96 6.13 -25.57
C ILE A 103 30.66 6.95 -26.83
N ALA A 104 29.39 7.27 -27.07
CA ALA A 104 28.98 8.07 -28.22
C ALA A 104 29.59 9.47 -28.16
N ALA A 105 29.53 10.14 -27.00
CA ALA A 105 30.14 11.46 -26.81
C ALA A 105 31.65 11.44 -27.12
N VAL A 106 32.38 10.45 -26.62
CA VAL A 106 33.81 10.29 -26.92
C VAL A 106 34.05 10.12 -28.42
N TRP A 107 33.24 9.30 -29.10
CA TRP A 107 33.36 9.07 -30.54
C TRP A 107 33.09 10.32 -31.38
N PHE A 108 32.11 11.16 -30.99
CA PHE A 108 31.81 12.42 -31.67
C PHE A 108 32.84 13.53 -31.45
N THR A 109 33.58 13.49 -30.34
CA THR A 109 34.62 14.48 -30.01
C THR A 109 36.00 14.16 -30.55
N ARG A 110 36.17 12.99 -31.19
CA ARG A 110 37.45 12.46 -31.66
C ARG A 110 37.53 12.52 -33.18
#